data_AF-A0A953XGK9-F1
#
_entry.id   AF-A0A953XGK9-F1
#
_cell.length_a   1.000
_cell.length_b   1.000
_cell.length_c   1.000
_cell.angle_alpha   90.00
_cell.angle_beta   90.00
_cell.angle_gamma   90.00
#
_symmetry.space_group_name_H-M   'P 1'
#
loop_
_entity.id
_entity.type
_entity.pdbx_description
1 polymer ?
#
loop_
_entity_poly.entity_id
_entity_poly.type
_entity_poly.pdbx_seq_one_letter_code
_entity_poly.pdbx_strand_id
1 'polypeptide(L)'
;MNARARAAGRPAAGLPLRLAAWSAGPVLVALAHWLLLDAHPVARMGAIIGVLFFWMKAVVLAESAKRERAAGEPVQPASLRFALNTRLIAWLFLWPGMRPGKPALARENAMGGGAHATLVLRGLGSIACGVGLIALGVWICKENWWLRPGWWFWLAGVPSILAGISLVLHFGLFTLVRAGWRITGYDAGPLFRNPFASRSLGDFWTRRWNLAYVEMCQETVMRVTRRFERGAATLAVFLFSGLLHEAAISLPVNAGYGLPTLYFALNGAAMLADEAWFTEGSIPARLWAAFWVIAPLPLLFHPWFIRGIVLPMVGVNL
;
A
#
# COMPACT_ATOMS: atom_id res chain seq x y z
N MET A 1 -3.32 2.17 -51.80
CA MET A 1 -2.27 1.69 -50.86
C MET A 1 -2.73 1.91 -49.43
N ASN A 2 -3.08 0.82 -48.74
CA ASN A 2 -3.77 0.81 -47.44
C ASN A 2 -2.87 1.31 -46.28
N ALA A 3 -3.38 2.27 -45.51
CA ALA A 3 -2.79 2.73 -44.23
C ALA A 3 -2.62 1.59 -43.20
N ARG A 4 -3.31 0.46 -43.37
CA ARG A 4 -3.16 -0.76 -42.55
C ARG A 4 -1.82 -1.49 -42.76
N ALA A 5 -1.11 -1.26 -43.85
CA ALA A 5 0.16 -1.96 -44.14
C ALA A 5 1.39 -1.33 -43.44
N ARG A 6 1.29 -0.09 -42.92
CA ARG A 6 2.41 0.56 -42.21
C ARG A 6 2.50 0.21 -40.71
N ALA A 7 1.56 -0.56 -40.17
CA ALA A 7 1.56 -0.96 -38.76
C ALA A 7 2.33 -2.27 -38.47
N ALA A 8 2.82 -2.98 -39.49
CA ALA A 8 3.39 -4.32 -39.35
C ALA A 8 4.92 -4.37 -39.10
N GLY A 9 5.58 -3.24 -38.81
CA GLY A 9 7.05 -3.18 -38.86
C GLY A 9 7.77 -2.44 -37.73
N ARG A 10 7.09 -2.03 -36.64
CA ARG A 10 7.80 -1.46 -35.48
C ARG A 10 8.07 -2.57 -34.46
N PRO A 11 9.34 -2.91 -34.16
CA PRO A 11 9.66 -3.93 -33.17
C PRO A 11 9.06 -3.55 -31.81
N ALA A 12 8.85 -4.57 -31.01
CA ALA A 12 8.29 -4.58 -29.66
C ALA A 12 9.12 -3.77 -28.64
N ALA A 13 9.42 -2.49 -28.90
CA ALA A 13 10.24 -1.62 -28.06
C ALA A 13 9.68 -1.43 -26.63
N GLY A 14 8.44 -1.84 -26.37
CA GLY A 14 7.86 -1.86 -25.03
C GLY A 14 8.13 -3.12 -24.21
N LEU A 15 8.54 -4.25 -24.83
CA LEU A 15 8.82 -5.49 -24.10
C LEU A 15 10.11 -5.41 -23.26
N PRO A 16 11.25 -4.89 -23.78
CA PRO A 16 12.48 -4.74 -23.00
C PRO A 16 12.29 -3.81 -21.79
N LEU A 17 11.58 -2.69 -21.96
CA LEU A 17 11.31 -1.74 -20.87
C LEU A 17 10.47 -2.36 -19.75
N ARG A 18 9.46 -3.18 -20.09
CA ARG A 18 8.62 -3.85 -19.10
C ARG A 18 9.40 -4.93 -18.35
N LEU A 19 10.17 -5.75 -19.07
CA LEU A 19 11.01 -6.77 -18.45
C LEU A 19 12.04 -6.13 -17.52
N ALA A 20 12.67 -5.02 -17.95
CA ALA A 20 13.57 -4.25 -17.10
C ALA A 20 12.86 -3.69 -15.85
N ALA A 21 11.68 -3.08 -16.00
CA ALA A 21 10.93 -2.53 -14.87
C ALA A 21 10.53 -3.60 -13.85
N TRP A 22 10.02 -4.75 -14.31
CA TRP A 22 9.63 -5.84 -13.42
C TRP A 22 10.82 -6.54 -12.76
N SER A 23 11.94 -6.72 -13.47
CA SER A 23 13.13 -7.38 -12.94
C SER A 23 13.97 -6.49 -12.02
N ALA A 24 13.93 -5.17 -12.19
CA ALA A 24 14.69 -4.24 -11.37
C ALA A 24 14.32 -4.29 -9.88
N GLY A 25 13.05 -4.51 -9.54
CA GLY A 25 12.57 -4.52 -8.15
C GLY A 25 13.28 -5.55 -7.28
N PRO A 26 13.17 -6.86 -7.59
CA PRO A 26 13.84 -7.90 -6.82
C PRO A 26 15.35 -7.70 -6.71
N VAL A 27 16.01 -7.25 -7.80
CA VAL A 27 17.45 -6.98 -7.81
C VAL A 27 17.81 -5.82 -6.88
N LEU A 28 17.06 -4.72 -6.96
CA LEU A 28 17.31 -3.54 -6.12
C LEU A 28 16.97 -3.79 -4.65
N VAL A 29 15.95 -4.60 -4.36
CA VAL A 29 15.63 -5.02 -2.99
C VAL A 29 16.76 -5.91 -2.43
N ALA A 30 17.23 -6.88 -3.21
CA ALA A 30 18.36 -7.73 -2.80
C ALA A 30 19.63 -6.91 -2.57
N LEU A 31 19.92 -5.96 -3.46
CA LEU A 31 21.07 -5.05 -3.33
C LEU A 31 20.93 -4.15 -2.09
N ALA A 32 19.77 -3.53 -1.88
CA ALA A 32 19.53 -2.67 -0.73
C ALA A 32 19.63 -3.46 0.59
N HIS A 33 19.09 -4.68 0.62
CA HIS A 33 19.24 -5.57 1.76
C HIS A 33 20.70 -5.93 2.03
N TRP A 34 21.44 -6.34 0.98
CA TRP A 34 22.86 -6.71 1.08
C TRP A 34 23.74 -5.56 1.58
N LEU A 35 23.57 -4.36 1.01
CA LEU A 35 24.31 -3.15 1.40
C LEU A 35 24.02 -2.69 2.84
N LEU A 36 22.90 -3.12 3.42
CA LEU A 36 22.44 -2.69 4.74
C LEU A 36 22.37 -3.84 5.75
N LEU A 37 23.05 -4.96 5.49
CA LEU A 37 23.08 -6.14 6.37
C LEU A 37 23.60 -5.85 7.78
N ASP A 38 24.50 -4.87 7.92
CA ASP A 38 25.05 -4.44 9.20
C ASP A 38 24.30 -3.23 9.79
N ALA A 39 23.40 -2.62 9.02
CA ALA A 39 22.60 -1.49 9.49
C ALA A 39 21.47 -1.93 10.42
N HIS A 40 21.04 -1.02 11.29
CA HIS A 40 19.88 -1.24 12.17
C HIS A 40 18.64 -1.64 11.36
N PRO A 41 17.82 -2.62 11.81
CA PRO A 41 16.68 -3.12 11.04
C PRO A 41 15.71 -2.04 10.55
N VAL A 42 15.48 -0.99 11.36
CA VAL A 42 14.63 0.15 10.98
C VAL A 42 15.17 0.90 9.76
N ALA A 43 16.49 1.15 9.70
CA ALA A 43 17.11 1.82 8.56
C ALA A 43 17.04 0.95 7.31
N ARG A 44 17.30 -0.36 7.47
CA ARG A 44 17.18 -1.36 6.39
C ARG A 44 15.76 -1.41 5.84
N MET A 45 14.76 -1.43 6.71
CA MET A 45 13.34 -1.40 6.32
C MET A 45 13.00 -0.13 5.55
N GLY A 46 13.44 1.04 6.02
CA GLY A 46 13.22 2.31 5.34
C GLY A 46 13.76 2.31 3.90
N ALA A 47 14.98 1.79 3.72
CA ALA A 47 15.58 1.66 2.39
C ALA A 47 14.82 0.68 1.49
N ILE A 48 14.46 -0.50 1.99
CA ILE A 48 13.70 -1.49 1.21
C ILE A 48 12.31 -0.95 0.82
N ILE A 49 11.60 -0.30 1.74
CA ILE A 49 10.30 0.33 1.45
C ILE A 49 10.46 1.43 0.39
N GLY A 50 11.51 2.25 0.48
CA GLY A 50 11.83 3.24 -0.54
C GLY A 50 12.02 2.62 -1.92
N VAL A 51 12.84 1.56 -2.01
CA VAL A 51 13.05 0.81 -3.25
C VAL A 51 11.73 0.24 -3.79
N LEU A 52 10.95 -0.44 -2.95
CA LEU A 52 9.67 -1.02 -3.34
C LEU A 52 8.70 0.06 -3.85
N PHE A 53 8.62 1.20 -3.18
CA PHE A 53 7.74 2.30 -3.56
C PHE A 53 8.08 2.86 -4.95
N PHE A 54 9.34 3.20 -5.20
CA PHE A 54 9.76 3.70 -6.51
C PHE A 54 9.69 2.64 -7.61
N TRP A 55 10.01 1.39 -7.27
CA TRP A 55 9.86 0.27 -8.19
C TRP A 55 8.40 0.08 -8.63
N MET A 56 7.45 0.06 -7.69
CA MET A 56 6.02 -0.04 -8.01
C MET A 56 5.56 1.09 -8.92
N LYS A 57 6.01 2.34 -8.69
CA LYS A 57 5.72 3.47 -9.58
C LYS A 57 6.30 3.26 -10.99
N ALA A 58 7.53 2.79 -11.08
CA ALA A 58 8.18 2.50 -12.37
C ALA A 58 7.45 1.41 -13.16
N VAL A 59 7.01 0.34 -12.48
CA VAL A 59 6.21 -0.73 -13.09
C VAL A 59 4.88 -0.19 -13.61
N VAL A 60 4.16 0.62 -12.82
CA VAL A 60 2.89 1.20 -13.26
C VAL A 60 3.10 2.11 -14.48
N LEU A 61 4.13 2.98 -14.47
CA LEU A 61 4.44 3.83 -15.61
C LEU A 61 4.72 3.00 -16.88
N ALA A 62 5.49 1.92 -16.77
CA ALA A 62 5.78 1.04 -17.89
C ALA A 62 4.52 0.34 -18.45
N GLU A 63 3.62 -0.13 -17.57
CA GLU A 63 2.36 -0.77 -17.97
C GLU A 63 1.33 0.23 -18.52
N SER A 64 1.23 1.43 -17.96
CA SER A 64 0.32 2.48 -18.45
C SER A 64 0.76 3.03 -19.81
N ALA A 65 2.06 3.24 -20.05
CA ALA A 65 2.58 3.71 -21.33
C ALA A 65 2.27 2.75 -22.50
N LYS A 66 2.25 1.44 -22.24
CA LYS A 66 1.84 0.43 -23.24
C LYS A 66 0.38 0.56 -23.61
N ARG A 67 -0.50 0.83 -22.64
CA ARG A 67 -1.95 0.98 -22.87
C ARG A 67 -2.24 2.18 -23.76
N GLU A 68 -1.66 3.34 -23.45
CA GLU A 68 -1.83 4.56 -24.25
C GLU A 68 -1.43 4.30 -25.72
N ARG A 69 -0.30 3.62 -25.92
CA ARG A 69 0.16 3.21 -27.26
C ARG A 69 -0.81 2.27 -27.98
N ALA A 70 -1.41 1.32 -27.26
CA ALA A 70 -2.29 0.31 -27.84
C ALA A 70 -3.70 0.84 -28.17
N ALA A 71 -4.17 1.86 -27.46
CA ALA A 71 -5.50 2.42 -27.64
C ALA A 71 -5.63 3.35 -28.86
N GLY A 72 -4.52 3.67 -29.56
CA GLY A 72 -4.54 4.64 -30.67
C GLY A 72 -4.86 6.07 -30.22
N GLU A 73 -5.14 6.27 -28.93
CA GLU A 73 -4.98 7.54 -28.24
C GLU A 73 -3.63 8.10 -28.67
N PRO A 74 -3.52 9.39 -29.04
CA PRO A 74 -2.21 9.99 -29.13
C PRO A 74 -1.54 9.61 -27.83
N VAL A 75 -0.44 8.82 -27.91
CA VAL A 75 0.52 8.71 -26.82
C VAL A 75 0.80 10.16 -26.58
N GLN A 76 0.14 10.76 -25.58
CA GLN A 76 0.31 12.18 -25.42
C GLN A 76 1.81 12.26 -25.28
N PRO A 77 2.49 13.10 -26.07
CA PRO A 77 3.90 13.32 -25.84
C PRO A 77 4.12 13.64 -24.36
N ALA A 78 3.08 14.04 -23.60
CA ALA A 78 2.98 14.12 -22.16
C ALA A 78 3.24 12.86 -21.30
N SER A 79 3.32 11.60 -21.75
CA SER A 79 3.79 10.46 -20.91
C SER A 79 5.31 10.24 -21.00
N LEU A 80 5.95 10.70 -22.08
CA LEU A 80 7.41 10.73 -22.29
C LEU A 80 8.05 12.13 -22.11
N ARG A 81 7.29 13.21 -22.31
CA ARG A 81 7.57 14.58 -21.85
C ARG A 81 7.11 14.78 -20.39
N PHE A 82 6.29 13.86 -19.85
CA PHE A 82 6.09 13.73 -18.40
C PHE A 82 7.42 13.57 -17.69
N ALA A 83 8.34 12.82 -18.33
CA ALA A 83 9.66 12.47 -17.81
C ALA A 83 10.52 13.70 -17.45
N LEU A 84 10.11 14.91 -17.83
CA LEU A 84 10.87 16.16 -17.64
C LEU A 84 10.00 17.33 -17.15
N ASN A 85 8.91 17.09 -16.42
CA ASN A 85 8.11 18.17 -15.82
C ASN A 85 7.94 18.00 -14.30
N THR A 86 7.88 19.11 -13.57
CA THR A 86 7.74 19.18 -12.10
C THR A 86 6.57 18.35 -11.56
N ARG A 87 5.54 18.11 -12.39
CA ARG A 87 4.38 17.28 -12.04
C ARG A 87 4.70 15.80 -11.88
N LEU A 88 5.56 15.22 -12.72
CA LEU A 88 5.98 13.83 -12.56
C LEU A 88 6.84 13.70 -11.31
N ILE A 89 7.77 14.64 -11.10
CA ILE A 89 8.62 14.66 -9.91
C ILE A 89 7.74 14.77 -8.65
N ALA A 90 6.78 15.69 -8.63
CA ALA A 90 5.82 15.81 -7.54
C ALA A 90 5.03 14.52 -7.33
N TRP A 91 4.55 13.86 -8.39
CA TRP A 91 3.86 12.57 -8.24
C TRP A 91 4.77 11.43 -7.75
N LEU A 92 6.02 11.39 -8.21
CA LEU A 92 6.99 10.37 -7.83
C LEU A 92 7.34 10.47 -6.34
N PHE A 93 7.57 11.68 -5.85
CA PHE A 93 8.15 11.91 -4.52
C PHE A 93 7.14 12.41 -3.47
N LEU A 94 6.06 13.07 -3.89
CA LEU A 94 5.12 13.76 -2.98
C LEU A 94 3.71 13.17 -3.00
N TRP A 95 3.40 12.22 -3.89
CA TRP A 95 2.11 11.53 -3.92
C TRP A 95 2.26 10.02 -3.74
N PRO A 96 1.69 9.43 -2.68
CA PRO A 96 1.74 7.98 -2.45
C PRO A 96 0.86 7.15 -3.40
N GLY A 97 -0.12 7.74 -4.09
CA GLY A 97 -0.99 6.99 -5.01
C GLY A 97 -0.26 6.50 -6.28
N MET A 98 -0.83 5.47 -6.90
CA MET A 98 -0.16 4.69 -7.95
C MET A 98 -0.67 4.96 -9.36
N ARG A 99 -1.85 5.57 -9.54
CA ARG A 99 -2.31 5.99 -10.87
C ARG A 99 -1.60 7.26 -11.36
N PRO A 100 -0.88 7.21 -12.50
CA PRO A 100 -0.26 8.39 -13.10
C PRO A 100 -1.28 9.28 -13.84
N GLY A 101 -2.48 8.79 -14.15
CA GLY A 101 -3.51 9.52 -14.90
C GLY A 101 -4.85 9.61 -14.16
N LYS A 102 -5.38 10.84 -14.09
CA LYS A 102 -6.68 11.29 -13.54
C LYS A 102 -6.66 11.93 -12.13
N PRO A 103 -6.41 11.28 -10.98
CA PRO A 103 -6.53 11.98 -9.68
C PRO A 103 -5.35 12.93 -9.36
N ALA A 104 -4.10 12.53 -9.64
CA ALA A 104 -2.93 13.33 -9.28
C ALA A 104 -2.68 14.55 -10.20
N LEU A 105 -3.41 14.66 -11.32
CA LEU A 105 -3.08 15.60 -12.40
C LEU A 105 -4.28 16.29 -13.04
N ALA A 106 -5.52 15.82 -12.83
CA ALA A 106 -6.69 16.57 -13.25
C ALA A 106 -6.88 17.72 -12.25
N ARG A 107 -6.74 18.95 -12.74
CA ARG A 107 -7.30 20.12 -12.06
C ARG A 107 -8.81 20.06 -12.25
N GLU A 108 -9.55 19.84 -11.17
CA GLU A 108 -11.00 20.10 -11.14
C GLU A 108 -11.29 21.34 -10.32
N ASN A 109 -12.52 21.85 -10.43
CA ASN A 109 -12.97 23.01 -9.67
C ASN A 109 -12.69 22.82 -8.18
N ALA A 110 -11.99 23.79 -7.60
CA ALA A 110 -11.55 23.77 -6.21
C ALA A 110 -12.73 23.43 -5.27
N MET A 111 -12.53 22.51 -4.32
CA MET A 111 -13.51 22.37 -3.25
C MET A 111 -13.63 23.72 -2.52
N GLY A 112 -14.83 24.06 -2.06
CA GLY A 112 -15.01 25.25 -1.21
C GLY A 112 -14.08 25.21 0.01
N GLY A 113 -13.60 26.38 0.46
CA GLY A 113 -12.58 26.49 1.51
C GLY A 113 -12.87 25.69 2.80
N GLY A 114 -14.15 25.56 3.20
CA GLY A 114 -14.55 24.77 4.37
C GLY A 114 -14.29 23.27 4.25
N ALA A 115 -14.30 22.71 3.03
CA ALA A 115 -13.97 21.32 2.80
C ALA A 115 -12.47 21.05 3.02
N HIS A 116 -11.59 21.97 2.62
CA HIS A 116 -10.15 21.85 2.85
C HIS A 116 -9.80 21.88 4.34
N ALA A 117 -10.37 22.82 5.10
CA ALA A 117 -10.18 22.91 6.54
C ALA A 117 -10.61 21.61 7.25
N THR A 118 -11.73 21.02 6.84
CA THR A 118 -12.20 19.74 7.39
C THR A 118 -11.21 18.60 7.15
N LEU A 119 -10.60 18.52 5.96
CA LEU A 119 -9.58 17.49 5.70
C LEU A 119 -8.34 17.69 6.58
N VAL A 120 -7.86 18.93 6.71
CA VAL A 120 -6.69 19.25 7.55
C VAL A 120 -6.96 18.89 9.01
N LEU A 121 -8.10 19.32 9.56
CA LEU A 121 -8.50 19.01 10.93
C LEU A 121 -8.63 17.51 11.18
N ARG A 122 -9.17 16.75 10.23
CA ARG A 122 -9.26 15.28 10.33
C ARG A 122 -7.87 14.62 10.33
N GLY A 123 -6.96 15.12 9.50
CA GLY A 123 -5.57 14.66 9.46
C GLY A 123 -4.86 14.92 10.80
N LEU A 124 -4.90 16.16 11.28
CA LEU A 124 -4.31 16.55 12.57
C LEU A 124 -4.92 15.78 13.74
N GLY A 125 -6.25 15.63 13.77
CA GLY A 125 -6.95 14.85 14.79
C GLY A 125 -6.52 13.38 14.80
N SER A 126 -6.35 12.77 13.62
CA SER A 126 -5.86 11.39 13.51
C SER A 126 -4.42 11.24 14.00
N ILE A 127 -3.55 12.22 13.73
CA ILE A 127 -2.19 12.26 14.27
C ILE A 127 -2.22 12.37 15.79
N ALA A 128 -2.99 13.31 16.35
CA ALA A 128 -3.11 13.50 17.79
C ALA A 128 -3.61 12.23 18.50
N CYS A 129 -4.68 11.61 18.01
CA CYS A 129 -5.19 10.35 18.54
C CYS A 129 -4.15 9.22 18.40
N GLY A 130 -3.46 9.15 17.26
CA GLY A 130 -2.44 8.13 17.02
C GLY A 130 -1.23 8.27 17.96
N VAL A 131 -0.75 9.48 18.19
CA VAL A 131 0.31 9.78 19.17
C VAL A 131 -0.15 9.41 20.59
N GLY A 132 -1.40 9.71 20.95
CA GLY A 132 -1.99 9.30 22.23
C GLY A 132 -2.00 7.78 22.41
N LEU A 133 -2.38 7.02 21.38
CA LEU A 133 -2.34 5.55 21.42
C LEU A 133 -0.92 4.98 21.48
N ILE A 134 0.04 5.58 20.78
CA ILE A 134 1.45 5.19 20.88
C ILE A 134 1.94 5.42 22.31
N ALA A 135 1.68 6.60 22.88
CA ALA A 135 2.07 6.92 24.25
C ALA A 135 1.46 5.95 25.26
N LEU A 136 0.16 5.64 25.12
CA LEU A 136 -0.53 4.65 25.94
C LEU A 136 0.11 3.26 25.80
N GLY A 137 0.38 2.81 24.58
CA GLY A 137 1.00 1.51 24.35
C GLY A 137 2.42 1.41 24.91
N VAL A 138 3.23 2.47 24.76
CA VAL A 138 4.57 2.59 25.36
C VAL A 138 4.48 2.55 26.89
N TRP A 139 3.52 3.27 27.48
CA TRP A 139 3.25 3.25 28.92
C TRP A 139 2.91 1.84 29.40
N ILE A 140 1.99 1.13 28.74
CA ILE A 140 1.65 -0.27 29.06
C ILE A 140 2.89 -1.18 28.97
N CYS A 141 3.70 -1.01 27.93
CA CYS A 141 4.91 -1.82 27.73
C CYS A 141 6.01 -1.54 28.77
N LYS A 142 6.17 -0.29 29.22
CA LYS A 142 7.22 0.12 30.16
C LYS A 142 6.82 -0.06 31.62
N GLU A 143 5.61 0.31 32.01
CA GLU A 143 5.20 0.35 33.42
C GLU A 143 4.93 -1.05 33.98
N ASN A 144 4.55 -2.02 33.15
CA ASN A 144 4.30 -3.39 33.60
C ASN A 144 5.55 -4.29 33.69
N TRP A 145 6.77 -3.73 33.66
CA TRP A 145 8.02 -4.50 33.69
C TRP A 145 8.17 -5.41 34.92
N TRP A 146 7.53 -5.08 36.06
CA TRP A 146 7.52 -5.92 37.27
C TRP A 146 6.58 -7.13 37.16
N LEU A 147 5.63 -7.13 36.22
CA LEU A 147 4.82 -8.28 35.82
C LEU A 147 5.41 -8.80 34.51
N ARG A 148 6.41 -9.72 34.58
CA ARG A 148 7.07 -10.41 33.44
C ARG A 148 6.24 -10.29 32.15
N PRO A 149 6.76 -9.78 31.01
CA PRO A 149 5.96 -9.21 29.91
C PRO A 149 4.61 -9.92 29.76
N GLY A 150 3.62 -9.37 30.48
CA GLY A 150 2.36 -10.08 30.71
C GLY A 150 1.57 -10.19 29.42
N TRP A 151 0.53 -11.01 29.41
CA TRP A 151 -0.40 -11.08 28.29
C TRP A 151 -0.92 -9.69 27.84
N TRP A 152 -0.98 -8.71 28.75
CA TRP A 152 -1.29 -7.29 28.47
C TRP A 152 -0.34 -6.62 27.48
N PHE A 153 0.94 -7.01 27.46
CA PHE A 153 1.91 -6.53 26.48
C PHE A 153 1.43 -6.84 25.05
N TRP A 154 1.00 -8.08 24.82
CA TRP A 154 0.54 -8.55 23.51
C TRP A 154 -0.92 -8.21 23.21
N LEU A 155 -1.77 -8.12 24.24
CA LEU A 155 -3.21 -7.86 24.07
C LEU A 155 -3.58 -6.38 24.05
N ALA A 156 -2.78 -5.50 24.67
CA ALA A 156 -3.08 -4.07 24.76
C ALA A 156 -1.91 -3.21 24.27
N GLY A 157 -0.68 -3.43 24.79
CA GLY A 157 0.48 -2.58 24.47
C GLY A 157 0.82 -2.54 22.98
N VAL A 158 1.16 -3.69 22.40
CA VAL A 158 1.50 -3.82 20.97
C VAL A 158 0.35 -3.38 20.05
N PRO A 159 -0.91 -3.83 20.26
CA PRO A 159 -2.05 -3.34 19.46
C PRO A 159 -2.25 -1.83 19.52
N SER A 160 -2.10 -1.19 20.68
CA SER A 160 -2.18 0.27 20.81
C SER A 160 -1.09 0.98 20.01
N ILE A 161 0.14 0.48 20.04
CA ILE A 161 1.26 1.03 19.24
C ILE A 161 0.97 0.89 17.75
N LEU A 162 0.60 -0.31 17.28
CA LEU A 162 0.31 -0.55 15.87
C LEU A 162 -0.87 0.28 15.35
N ALA A 163 -1.96 0.35 16.13
CA ALA A 163 -3.11 1.19 15.81
C ALA A 163 -2.73 2.67 15.78
N GLY A 164 -1.91 3.13 16.74
CA GLY A 164 -1.42 4.50 16.80
C GLY A 164 -0.53 4.87 15.62
N ILE A 165 0.43 4.02 15.24
CA ILE A 165 1.25 4.20 14.03
C ILE A 165 0.38 4.27 12.79
N SER A 166 -0.62 3.39 12.68
CA SER A 166 -1.55 3.38 11.55
C SER A 166 -2.39 4.67 11.47
N LEU A 167 -2.86 5.20 12.61
CA LEU A 167 -3.56 6.48 12.66
C LEU A 167 -2.67 7.64 12.24
N VAL A 168 -1.43 7.70 12.73
CA VAL A 168 -0.47 8.75 12.36
C VAL A 168 -0.17 8.71 10.86
N LEU A 169 0.13 7.53 10.30
CA LEU A 169 0.56 7.41 8.91
C LEU A 169 -0.62 7.39 7.92
N HIS A 170 -1.51 6.42 8.04
CA HIS A 170 -2.53 6.16 7.01
C HIS A 170 -3.69 7.16 7.04
N PHE A 171 -4.11 7.59 8.22
CA PHE A 171 -5.28 8.46 8.39
C PHE A 171 -4.90 9.91 8.70
N GLY A 172 -3.71 10.13 9.26
CA GLY A 172 -3.13 11.43 9.55
C GLY A 172 -2.35 11.99 8.37
N LEU A 173 -1.11 11.54 8.22
CA LEU A 173 -0.13 12.05 7.25
C LEU A 173 -0.67 11.99 5.81
N PHE A 174 -1.21 10.85 5.38
CA PHE A 174 -1.76 10.74 4.02
C PHE A 174 -2.98 11.62 3.78
N THR A 175 -3.79 11.89 4.82
CA THR A 175 -4.89 12.87 4.72
C THR A 175 -4.36 14.29 4.59
N LEU A 176 -3.29 14.65 5.29
CA LEU A 176 -2.63 15.95 5.16
C LEU A 176 -1.97 16.12 3.79
N VAL A 177 -1.26 15.11 3.30
CA VAL A 177 -0.70 15.09 1.94
C VAL A 177 -1.83 15.29 0.93
N ARG A 178 -2.92 14.53 1.03
CA ARG A 178 -4.11 14.71 0.19
C ARG A 178 -4.67 16.14 0.28
N ALA A 179 -4.78 16.71 1.47
CA ALA A 179 -5.25 18.07 1.65
C ALA A 179 -4.35 19.08 0.92
N GLY A 180 -3.03 18.95 1.05
CA GLY A 180 -2.06 19.77 0.33
C GLY A 180 -2.26 19.71 -1.19
N TRP A 181 -2.38 18.51 -1.76
CA TRP A 181 -2.66 18.34 -3.18
C TRP A 181 -4.00 18.99 -3.60
N ARG A 182 -5.07 18.83 -2.81
CA ARG A 182 -6.38 19.47 -3.10
C ARG A 182 -6.34 20.99 -3.00
N ILE A 183 -5.61 21.54 -2.03
CA ILE A 183 -5.40 23.00 -1.89
C ILE A 183 -4.67 23.57 -3.11
N THR A 184 -3.71 22.82 -3.68
CA THR A 184 -3.02 23.21 -4.92
C THR A 184 -3.85 22.98 -6.20
N GLY A 185 -5.09 22.49 -6.06
CA GLY A 185 -6.07 22.33 -7.13
C GLY A 185 -6.09 20.97 -7.81
N TYR A 186 -5.43 19.94 -7.27
CA TYR A 186 -5.46 18.58 -7.83
C TYR A 186 -6.55 17.72 -7.19
N ASP A 187 -7.18 16.84 -7.97
CA ASP A 187 -8.16 15.88 -7.46
C ASP A 187 -7.53 14.68 -6.75
N ALA A 188 -6.85 14.94 -5.63
CA ALA A 188 -6.33 13.88 -4.79
C ALA A 188 -7.47 13.13 -4.08
N GLY A 189 -7.75 11.92 -4.54
CA GLY A 189 -8.66 10.96 -3.93
C GLY A 189 -8.14 10.46 -2.57
N PRO A 190 -9.02 9.88 -1.73
CA PRO A 190 -8.59 9.21 -0.50
C PRO A 190 -7.77 7.95 -0.82
N LEU A 191 -6.72 7.70 -0.04
CA LEU A 191 -5.96 6.45 -0.09
C LEU A 191 -6.58 5.37 0.81
N PHE A 192 -7.31 5.79 1.84
CA PHE A 192 -8.06 4.94 2.76
C PHE A 192 -9.47 5.55 2.95
N ARG A 193 -10.52 4.72 2.94
CA ARG A 193 -11.92 5.15 3.05
C ARG A 193 -12.65 4.43 4.18
N ASN A 194 -12.60 5.00 5.39
CA ASN A 194 -13.26 4.49 6.60
C ASN A 194 -13.35 2.94 6.64
N PRO A 195 -12.23 2.23 6.86
CA PRO A 195 -12.19 0.77 6.79
C PRO A 195 -13.07 0.08 7.84
N PHE A 196 -13.36 0.73 8.97
CA PHE A 196 -14.28 0.21 9.99
C PHE A 196 -15.74 0.15 9.52
N ALA A 197 -16.10 0.92 8.48
CA ALA A 197 -17.42 0.87 7.87
C ALA A 197 -17.57 -0.21 6.78
N SER A 198 -16.63 -1.16 6.70
CA SER A 198 -16.65 -2.24 5.73
C SER A 198 -17.93 -3.08 5.84
N ARG A 199 -18.51 -3.40 4.68
CA ARG A 199 -19.74 -4.20 4.56
C ARG A 199 -19.49 -5.69 4.32
N SER A 200 -18.27 -6.02 3.92
CA SER A 200 -17.79 -7.37 3.62
C SER A 200 -16.25 -7.34 3.59
N LEU A 201 -15.60 -8.50 3.52
CA LEU A 201 -14.15 -8.59 3.40
C LEU A 201 -13.69 -8.05 2.04
N GLY A 202 -14.50 -8.27 0.99
CA GLY A 202 -14.31 -7.66 -0.32
C GLY A 202 -14.36 -6.12 -0.27
N ASP A 203 -15.33 -5.52 0.42
CA ASP A 203 -15.42 -4.06 0.59
C ASP A 203 -14.17 -3.49 1.29
N PHE A 204 -13.67 -4.17 2.33
CA PHE A 204 -12.44 -3.77 3.02
C PHE A 204 -11.25 -3.71 2.06
N TRP A 205 -10.90 -4.82 1.40
CA TRP A 205 -9.67 -4.95 0.61
C TRP A 205 -9.72 -4.25 -0.76
N THR A 206 -10.91 -4.04 -1.34
CA THR A 206 -11.04 -3.48 -2.70
C THR A 206 -11.46 -2.02 -2.74
N ARG A 207 -12.17 -1.53 -1.72
CA ARG A 207 -12.80 -0.20 -1.74
C ARG A 207 -12.37 0.73 -0.62
N ARG A 208 -11.71 0.22 0.43
CA ARG A 208 -11.48 1.00 1.66
C ARG A 208 -10.05 1.00 2.15
N TRP A 209 -9.35 -0.11 2.04
CA TRP A 209 -7.98 -0.26 2.52
C TRP A 209 -6.98 -0.15 1.37
N ASN A 210 -5.96 0.69 1.53
CA ASN A 210 -4.82 0.82 0.63
C ASN A 210 -5.21 0.93 -0.86
N LEU A 211 -5.97 1.97 -1.20
CA LEU A 211 -6.43 2.17 -2.57
C LEU A 211 -5.30 2.40 -3.57
N ALA A 212 -4.14 2.91 -3.12
CA ALA A 212 -2.94 2.98 -3.95
C ALA A 212 -2.49 1.59 -4.44
N TYR A 213 -2.54 0.58 -3.56
CA TYR A 213 -2.24 -0.81 -3.94
C TYR A 213 -3.30 -1.38 -4.90
N VAL A 214 -4.59 -1.16 -4.63
CA VAL A 214 -5.69 -1.58 -5.51
C VAL A 214 -5.50 -1.01 -6.92
N GLU A 215 -5.21 0.29 -6.99
CA GLU A 215 -4.91 1.00 -8.23
C GLU A 215 -3.74 0.39 -9.00
N MET A 216 -2.64 0.10 -8.31
CA MET A 216 -1.48 -0.55 -8.91
C MET A 216 -1.85 -1.93 -9.47
N CYS A 217 -2.52 -2.78 -8.69
CA CYS A 217 -2.87 -4.14 -9.10
C CYS A 217 -3.79 -4.18 -10.32
N GLN A 218 -4.70 -3.21 -10.44
CA GLN A 218 -5.55 -3.05 -11.63
C GLN A 218 -4.74 -2.70 -12.89
N GLU A 219 -3.68 -1.91 -12.75
CA GLU A 219 -2.79 -1.56 -13.86
C GLU A 219 -1.74 -2.63 -14.17
N THR A 220 -1.49 -3.55 -13.24
CA THR A 220 -0.38 -4.52 -13.30
C THR A 220 -0.85 -5.97 -13.23
N VAL A 221 -0.97 -6.54 -12.02
CA VAL A 221 -1.25 -7.96 -11.74
C VAL A 221 -2.50 -8.44 -12.47
N MET A 222 -3.62 -7.73 -12.34
CA MET A 222 -4.90 -8.10 -12.93
C MET A 222 -4.87 -8.19 -14.46
N ARG A 223 -3.93 -7.49 -15.11
CA ARG A 223 -3.76 -7.57 -16.57
C ARG A 223 -3.04 -8.83 -17.00
N VAL A 224 -2.01 -9.22 -16.24
CA VAL A 224 -1.29 -10.47 -16.49
C VAL A 224 -2.20 -11.65 -16.17
N THR A 225 -3.05 -11.51 -15.16
CA THR A 225 -3.97 -12.55 -14.73
C THR A 225 -5.36 -12.51 -15.41
N ARG A 226 -5.57 -11.63 -16.40
CA ARG A 226 -6.88 -11.47 -17.07
C ARG A 226 -7.42 -12.72 -17.77
N ARG A 227 -6.54 -13.67 -18.10
CA ARG A 227 -6.87 -14.93 -18.78
C ARG A 227 -7.22 -16.04 -17.79
N PHE A 228 -6.96 -15.82 -16.51
CA PHE A 228 -7.26 -16.77 -15.45
C PHE A 228 -8.68 -16.54 -14.96
N GLU A 229 -9.23 -17.55 -14.31
CA GLU A 229 -10.50 -17.41 -13.59
C GLU A 229 -10.39 -16.34 -12.50
N ARG A 230 -11.52 -15.72 -12.19
CA ARG A 230 -11.61 -14.61 -11.23
C ARG A 230 -10.98 -14.97 -9.87
N GLY A 231 -11.21 -16.19 -9.38
CA GLY A 231 -10.63 -16.67 -8.12
C GLY A 231 -9.10 -16.69 -8.15
N ALA A 232 -8.50 -17.22 -9.21
CA ALA A 232 -7.04 -17.26 -9.38
C ALA A 232 -6.43 -15.86 -9.52
N ALA A 233 -7.10 -14.96 -10.25
CA ALA A 233 -6.66 -13.56 -10.37
C ALA A 233 -6.68 -12.84 -9.01
N THR A 234 -7.73 -13.06 -8.21
CA THR A 234 -7.83 -12.56 -6.85
C THR A 234 -6.70 -13.08 -5.97
N LEU A 235 -6.48 -14.40 -5.92
CA LEU A 235 -5.40 -14.99 -5.12
C LEU A 235 -4.03 -14.46 -5.54
N ALA A 236 -3.78 -14.26 -6.84
CA ALA A 236 -2.53 -13.68 -7.32
C ALA A 236 -2.31 -12.25 -6.79
N VAL A 237 -3.35 -11.42 -6.68
CA VAL A 237 -3.25 -10.08 -6.08
C VAL A 237 -2.91 -10.17 -4.59
N PHE A 238 -3.48 -11.11 -3.85
CA PHE A 238 -3.15 -11.29 -2.44
C PHE A 238 -1.75 -11.86 -2.23
N LEU A 239 -1.34 -12.85 -3.01
CA LEU A 239 0.01 -13.40 -2.95
C LEU A 239 1.07 -12.35 -3.31
N PHE A 240 0.81 -11.53 -4.33
CA PHE A 240 1.70 -10.42 -4.65
C PHE A 240 1.82 -9.43 -3.48
N SER A 241 0.70 -9.10 -2.81
CA SER A 241 0.73 -8.28 -1.59
C SER A 241 1.57 -8.94 -0.51
N GLY A 242 1.38 -10.26 -0.30
CA GLY A 242 2.16 -11.08 0.61
C GLY A 242 3.66 -10.92 0.41
N LEU A 243 4.13 -11.12 -0.82
CA LEU A 243 5.55 -10.99 -1.17
C LEU A 243 6.10 -9.58 -0.94
N LEU A 244 5.33 -8.53 -1.21
CA LEU A 244 5.73 -7.15 -0.91
C LEU A 244 5.89 -6.95 0.61
N HIS A 245 5.01 -7.55 1.41
CA HIS A 245 5.09 -7.47 2.86
C HIS A 245 6.20 -8.35 3.44
N GLU A 246 6.53 -9.50 2.85
CA GLU A 246 7.74 -10.25 3.22
C GLU A 246 8.99 -9.39 3.07
N ALA A 247 9.12 -8.71 1.92
CA ALA A 247 10.24 -7.81 1.66
C ALA A 247 10.25 -6.62 2.62
N ALA A 248 9.10 -6.07 2.98
CA ALA A 248 9.01 -4.90 3.86
C ALA A 248 9.07 -5.22 5.37
N ILE A 249 8.72 -6.44 5.80
CA ILE A 249 8.53 -6.80 7.21
C ILE A 249 9.52 -7.86 7.66
N SER A 250 9.63 -8.98 6.93
CA SER A 250 10.45 -10.12 7.34
C SER A 250 11.92 -9.97 6.94
N LEU A 251 12.18 -9.44 5.74
CA LEU A 251 13.53 -9.23 5.23
C LEU A 251 14.38 -8.23 6.06
N PRO A 252 13.84 -7.10 6.58
CA PRO A 252 14.62 -6.17 7.40
C PRO A 252 15.12 -6.76 8.71
N VAL A 253 14.35 -7.69 9.30
CA VAL A 253 14.69 -8.39 10.56
C VAL A 253 15.26 -9.80 10.34
N ASN A 254 15.40 -10.22 9.08
CA ASN A 254 15.89 -11.54 8.66
C ASN A 254 15.20 -12.72 9.38
N ALA A 255 13.89 -12.60 9.63
CA ALA A 255 13.13 -13.58 10.39
C ALA A 255 11.63 -13.47 10.11
N GLY A 256 10.87 -14.53 10.41
CA GLY A 256 9.42 -14.56 10.23
C GLY A 256 8.97 -14.72 8.77
N TYR A 257 9.85 -15.21 7.89
CA TYR A 257 9.54 -15.44 6.49
C TYR A 257 8.32 -16.36 6.30
N GLY A 258 7.49 -16.02 5.32
CA GLY A 258 6.28 -16.75 4.96
C GLY A 258 5.05 -16.31 5.77
N LEU A 259 5.21 -15.65 6.92
CA LEU A 259 4.09 -15.25 7.78
C LEU A 259 3.25 -14.12 7.15
N PRO A 260 3.85 -13.01 6.64
CA PRO A 260 3.09 -12.02 5.86
C PRO A 260 2.39 -12.62 4.64
N THR A 261 3.06 -13.50 3.89
CA THR A 261 2.45 -14.15 2.72
C THR A 261 1.26 -15.00 3.11
N LEU A 262 1.37 -15.76 4.20
CA LEU A 262 0.27 -16.56 4.74
C LEU A 262 -0.92 -15.68 5.16
N TYR A 263 -0.67 -14.54 5.83
CA TYR A 263 -1.73 -13.59 6.20
C TYR A 263 -2.57 -13.15 4.99
N PHE A 264 -1.91 -12.74 3.90
CA PHE A 264 -2.61 -12.30 2.71
C PHE A 264 -3.24 -13.47 1.94
N ALA A 265 -2.59 -14.63 1.87
CA ALA A 265 -3.18 -15.82 1.24
C ALA A 265 -4.49 -16.25 1.93
N LEU A 266 -4.49 -16.27 3.27
CA LEU A 266 -5.69 -16.54 4.07
C LEU A 266 -6.79 -15.51 3.80
N ASN A 267 -6.46 -14.22 3.78
CA ASN A 267 -7.42 -13.16 3.46
C ASN A 267 -7.97 -13.27 2.02
N GLY A 268 -7.14 -13.64 1.05
CA GLY A 268 -7.58 -13.88 -0.32
C GLY A 268 -8.57 -15.03 -0.43
N ALA A 269 -8.27 -16.16 0.22
CA ALA A 269 -9.19 -17.31 0.28
C ALA A 269 -10.49 -16.97 1.02
N ALA A 270 -10.38 -16.29 2.17
CA ALA A 270 -11.53 -15.86 2.96
C ALA A 270 -12.41 -14.85 2.21
N MET A 271 -11.83 -14.01 1.33
CA MET A 271 -12.60 -13.06 0.52
C MET A 271 -13.39 -13.78 -0.58
N LEU A 272 -12.84 -14.84 -1.17
CA LEU A 272 -13.59 -15.69 -2.11
C LEU A 272 -14.73 -16.44 -1.43
N ALA A 273 -14.49 -16.92 -0.20
CA ALA A 273 -15.51 -17.55 0.61
C ALA A 273 -16.62 -16.57 1.05
N ASP A 274 -16.25 -15.34 1.43
CA ASP A 274 -17.19 -14.26 1.77
C ASP A 274 -18.18 -13.98 0.64
N GLU A 275 -17.67 -13.86 -0.60
CA GLU A 275 -18.50 -13.65 -1.80
C GLU A 275 -19.45 -14.82 -2.08
N ALA A 276 -19.06 -16.05 -1.73
CA ALA A 276 -19.87 -17.25 -1.94
C ALA A 276 -20.92 -17.48 -0.83
N TRP A 277 -20.64 -17.05 0.40
CA TRP A 277 -21.43 -17.44 1.57
C TRP A 277 -22.31 -16.33 2.14
N PHE A 278 -21.97 -15.06 1.90
CA PHE A 278 -22.64 -13.95 2.56
C PHE A 278 -23.09 -12.87 1.58
N THR A 279 -24.26 -12.30 1.85
CA THR A 279 -24.71 -11.07 1.19
C THR A 279 -23.95 -9.88 1.76
N GLU A 280 -23.35 -9.06 0.90
CA GLU A 280 -22.66 -7.83 1.32
C GLU A 280 -23.56 -6.94 2.18
N GLY A 281 -23.02 -6.46 3.30
CA GLY A 281 -23.71 -5.57 4.23
C GLY A 281 -24.46 -6.29 5.35
N SER A 282 -24.67 -7.61 5.22
CA SER A 282 -25.20 -8.45 6.29
C SER A 282 -24.28 -8.47 7.52
N ILE A 283 -24.84 -8.75 8.69
CA ILE A 283 -24.06 -8.85 9.94
C ILE A 283 -22.98 -9.95 9.82
N PRO A 284 -23.28 -11.17 9.30
CA PRO A 284 -22.27 -12.21 9.09
C PRO A 284 -21.09 -11.74 8.22
N ALA A 285 -21.33 -11.07 7.10
CA ALA A 285 -20.25 -10.56 6.23
C ALA A 285 -19.35 -9.56 6.95
N ARG A 286 -19.92 -8.71 7.81
CA ARG A 286 -19.16 -7.73 8.61
C ARG A 286 -18.33 -8.38 9.70
N LEU A 287 -18.88 -9.36 10.40
CA LEU A 287 -18.16 -10.13 11.42
C LEU A 287 -17.04 -10.97 10.77
N TRP A 288 -17.32 -11.58 9.62
CA TRP A 288 -16.32 -12.30 8.81
C TRP A 288 -15.17 -11.38 8.40
N ALA A 289 -15.49 -10.19 7.90
CA ALA A 289 -14.49 -9.19 7.55
C ALA A 289 -13.63 -8.78 8.75
N ALA A 290 -14.27 -8.43 9.87
CA ALA A 290 -13.56 -8.03 11.09
C ALA A 290 -12.64 -9.15 11.60
N PHE A 291 -13.12 -10.39 11.64
CA PHE A 291 -12.34 -11.54 12.06
C PHE A 291 -11.11 -11.74 11.18
N TRP A 292 -11.26 -11.84 9.87
CA TRP A 292 -10.13 -12.15 8.97
C TRP A 292 -9.14 -11.00 8.81
N VAL A 293 -9.57 -9.77 9.04
CA VAL A 293 -8.65 -8.63 9.07
C VAL A 293 -7.85 -8.61 10.37
N ILE A 294 -8.48 -8.89 11.53
CA ILE A 294 -7.89 -8.67 12.87
C ILE A 294 -7.23 -9.93 13.44
N ALA A 295 -7.93 -11.07 13.47
CA ALA A 295 -7.47 -12.28 14.13
C ALA A 295 -6.11 -12.79 13.61
N PRO A 296 -5.83 -12.80 12.29
CA PRO A 296 -4.54 -13.26 11.79
C PRO A 296 -3.45 -12.16 11.77
N LEU A 297 -3.70 -10.94 12.29
CA LEU A 297 -2.68 -9.88 12.34
C LEU A 297 -1.34 -10.29 12.96
N PRO A 298 -1.26 -11.19 13.96
CA PRO A 298 0.03 -11.67 14.47
C PRO A 298 0.89 -12.39 13.43
N LEU A 299 0.31 -12.88 12.32
CA LEU A 299 1.08 -13.41 11.19
C LEU A 299 1.74 -12.27 10.40
N LEU A 300 1.01 -11.17 10.15
CA LEU A 300 1.54 -10.01 9.44
C LEU A 300 2.57 -9.26 10.28
N PHE A 301 2.26 -9.00 11.54
CA PHE A 301 3.12 -8.30 12.50
C PHE A 301 3.73 -9.29 13.49
N HIS A 302 4.55 -10.20 12.96
CA HIS A 302 5.16 -11.28 13.72
C HIS A 302 6.12 -10.77 14.82
N PRO A 303 6.40 -11.57 15.88
CA PRO A 303 7.16 -11.11 17.04
C PRO A 303 8.53 -10.52 16.74
N TRP A 304 9.26 -11.08 15.75
CA TRP A 304 10.56 -10.54 15.33
C TRP A 304 10.46 -9.13 14.73
N PHE A 305 9.40 -8.85 13.96
CA PHE A 305 9.15 -7.52 13.42
C PHE A 305 8.78 -6.54 14.54
N ILE A 306 7.92 -6.96 15.47
CA ILE A 306 7.55 -6.13 16.62
C ILE A 306 8.79 -5.73 17.42
N ARG A 307 9.64 -6.70 17.78
CA ARG A 307 10.84 -6.46 18.59
C ARG A 307 11.96 -5.74 17.85
N GLY A 308 12.17 -6.05 16.56
CA GLY A 308 13.26 -5.48 15.76
C GLY A 308 12.96 -4.12 15.14
N ILE A 309 11.68 -3.77 14.97
CA ILE A 309 11.25 -2.56 14.28
C ILE A 309 10.31 -1.73 15.16
N VAL A 310 9.13 -2.28 15.48
CA VAL A 310 8.02 -1.49 16.04
C VAL A 310 8.38 -0.88 17.40
N LEU A 311 8.93 -1.69 18.31
CA LEU A 311 9.29 -1.24 19.65
C LEU A 311 10.48 -0.26 19.63
N PRO A 312 11.61 -0.54 18.93
CA PRO A 312 12.70 0.42 18.80
C PRO A 312 12.26 1.76 18.22
N MET A 313 11.35 1.77 17.23
CA MET A 313 10.83 3.00 16.63
C MET A 313 10.12 3.92 17.63
N VAL A 314 9.56 3.37 18.70
CA VAL A 314 8.85 4.13 19.75
C VAL A 314 9.65 4.23 21.05
N GLY A 315 10.95 3.89 21.02
CA GLY A 315 11.84 3.99 22.18
C GLY A 315 11.53 2.98 23.28
N VAL A 316 11.00 1.80 22.92
CA VAL A 316 10.85 0.64 23.79
C VAL A 316 11.92 -0.37 23.39
N ASN A 317 12.92 -0.56 24.26
CA ASN A 317 13.94 -1.58 24.11
C ASN A 317 13.60 -2.73 25.07
N LEU A 318 13.50 -3.95 24.55
CA LEU A 318 13.27 -5.18 25.32
C LEU A 318 14.54 -6.01 25.41
#